data_AF-A0A4Y9KQL8-F1
#
_entry.id   AF-A0A4Y9KQL8-F1
#
_cell.length_a   1.000
_cell.length_b   1.000
_cell.length_c   1.000
_cell.angle_alpha   90.00
_cell.angle_beta   90.00
_cell.angle_gamma   90.00
#
_symmetry.space_group_name_H-M   'P 1'
#
loop_
_entity.id
_entity.type
_entity.pdbx_description
1 polymer ?
#
loop_
_entity_poly.entity_id
_entity_poly.type
_entity_poly.pdbx_seq_one_letter_code
_entity_poly.pdbx_strand_id
1 'polypeptide(L)' 'SMDGRGAWRDNVFVERLWRSVKYEEVYLRAYDSVSDARASIGRYLDFYNCRRPHSSLDGSTPDQAYFTPLPLRTAA' A
#
# COMPACT_ATOMS: atom_id res chain seq x y z
N SER A 1 -11.22 -24.54 -5.28
CA SER A 1 -11.94 -23.79 -4.24
C SER A 1 -11.02 -22.78 -3.60
N MET A 2 -10.85 -21.61 -4.24
CA MET A 2 -10.06 -20.49 -3.69
C MET A 2 -10.62 -19.13 -4.17
N ASP A 3 -11.89 -19.11 -4.58
CA ASP A 3 -12.55 -18.00 -5.28
C ASP A 3 -13.67 -17.36 -4.44
N GLY A 4 -13.66 -17.63 -3.13
CA GLY A 4 -14.57 -17.02 -2.15
C GLY A 4 -13.86 -15.91 -1.36
N ARG A 5 -14.65 -15.01 -0.76
CA ARG A 5 -14.21 -13.93 0.14
C ARG A 5 -13.10 -14.44 1.09
N GLY A 6 -11.88 -13.91 0.95
CA GLY A 6 -10.66 -14.47 1.57
C GLY A 6 -9.73 -15.20 0.60
N ALA A 7 -9.83 -14.94 -0.71
CA ALA A 7 -8.91 -15.48 -1.69
C ALA A 7 -7.48 -14.98 -1.42
N TRP A 8 -6.49 -15.84 -1.62
CA TRP A 8 -5.07 -15.52 -1.37
C TRP A 8 -4.59 -14.28 -2.15
N ARG A 9 -5.20 -14.01 -3.32
CA ARG A 9 -4.91 -12.85 -4.16
C ARG A 9 -5.32 -11.52 -3.53
N ASP A 10 -6.39 -11.51 -2.74
CA ASP A 10 -6.80 -10.31 -2.00
C ASP A 10 -5.86 -10.05 -0.81
N ASN A 11 -5.33 -11.11 -0.20
CA ASN A 11 -4.47 -11.00 0.97
C ASN A 11 -3.02 -10.63 0.63
N VAL A 12 -2.48 -11.10 -0.51
CA VAL A 12 -1.05 -10.92 -0.84
C VAL A 12 -0.64 -9.44 -0.94
N PHE A 13 -1.55 -8.57 -1.39
CA PHE A 13 -1.30 -7.13 -1.43
C PHE A 13 -1.24 -6.54 -0.02
N VAL A 14 -2.22 -6.89 0.82
CA VAL A 14 -2.31 -6.43 2.21
C VAL A 14 -1.11 -6.92 3.03
N GLU A 15 -0.69 -8.18 2.85
CA GLU A 15 0.49 -8.74 3.51
C GLU A 15 1.78 -8.03 3.12
N ARG A 16 1.95 -7.72 1.83
CA ARG A 16 3.11 -6.97 1.33
C ARG A 16 3.15 -5.56 1.93
N LEU A 17 2.01 -4.86 1.96
CA LEU A 17 1.88 -3.55 2.59
C LEU A 17 2.27 -3.62 4.07
N TRP A 18 1.71 -4.57 4.83
CA TRP A 18 2.01 -4.72 6.26
C TRP A 18 3.46 -5.10 6.53
N ARG A 19 4.10 -5.86 5.64
CA ARG A 19 5.54 -6.12 5.73
C ARG A 19 6.32 -4.81 5.62
N SER A 20 6.06 -3.99 4.60
CA SER A 20 6.71 -2.69 4.44
C SER A 20 6.50 -1.78 5.65
N VAL A 21 5.26 -1.60 6.10
CA VAL A 21 4.94 -0.77 7.28
C VAL A 21 5.71 -1.25 8.53
N LYS A 22 5.76 -2.56 8.78
CA LYS A 22 6.45 -3.06 9.97
C LYS A 22 7.95 -2.79 9.93
N TYR A 23 8.61 -3.08 8.81
CA TYR A 23 10.07 -3.00 8.71
C TYR A 23 10.61 -1.60 8.47
N GLU A 24 9.87 -0.76 7.73
CA GLU A 24 10.34 0.57 7.33
C GLU A 24 9.89 1.68 8.31
N GLU A 25 8.90 1.40 9.17
CA GLU A 25 8.28 2.40 10.05
C GLU A 25 8.23 1.91 11.51
N VAL A 26 7.50 0.83 11.79
CA VAL A 26 7.19 0.43 13.17
C VAL A 26 8.40 -0.11 13.94
N TYR A 27 9.19 -1.00 13.34
CA TYR A 27 10.32 -1.64 14.04
C TYR A 27 11.52 -0.69 14.24
N LEU A 28 11.55 0.43 13.52
CA LEU A 28 12.64 1.41 13.60
C LEU A 28 12.36 2.52 14.62
N ARG A 29 11.16 2.55 15.22
CA ARG A 29 10.69 3.67 16.04
C ARG A 29 10.22 3.20 17.41
N ALA A 30 10.59 3.98 18.42
CA ALA A 30 9.97 3.94 19.73
C ALA A 30 8.97 5.10 19.79
N TYR A 31 7.68 4.80 19.79
CA TYR A 31 6.64 5.82 19.87
C TYR A 31 6.39 6.18 21.34
N ASP A 32 6.36 7.48 21.65
CA ASP A 32 6.10 7.97 23.01
C ASP A 32 4.62 7.81 23.41
N SER A 33 3.72 7.74 22.43
CA SER A 33 2.28 7.59 22.66
C SER A 33 1.57 6.97 21.45
N VAL A 34 0.33 6.52 21.66
CA VAL A 34 -0.54 6.04 20.58
C VAL A 34 -0.82 7.14 19.55
N SER A 35 -0.99 8.39 20.00
CA SER A 35 -1.21 9.54 19.11
C SER A 35 0.00 9.79 18.21
N ASP A 36 1.21 9.69 18.78
CA ASP A 36 2.45 9.81 18.02
C ASP A 36 2.59 8.69 16.99
N ALA A 37 2.36 7.43 17.40
CA ALA A 37 2.35 6.29 16.49
C ALA A 37 1.38 6.49 15.32
N ARG A 38 0.14 6.94 15.60
CA ARG A 38 -0.87 7.19 14.58
C ARG A 38 -0.44 8.27 13.59
N ALA A 39 0.14 9.37 14.07
CA ALA A 39 0.64 10.44 13.21
C ALA A 39 1.81 9.97 12.35
N SER A 40 2.74 9.21 12.93
CA SER A 40 3.92 8.68 12.24
C SER A 40 3.55 7.67 11.15
N ILE A 41 2.71 6.68 11.49
CA ILE A 41 2.20 5.69 10.54
C ILE A 41 1.36 6.37 9.44
N GLY A 42 0.55 7.38 9.80
CA GLY A 42 -0.20 8.17 8.83
C GLY A 42 0.70 8.86 7.80
N ARG A 43 1.79 9.51 8.25
CA ARG A 43 2.79 10.10 7.34
C ARG A 43 3.47 9.07 6.46
N TYR A 44 3.77 7.89 7.00
CA TYR A 44 4.36 6.81 6.22
C TYR A 44 3.41 6.30 5.13
N LEU A 45 2.12 6.12 5.45
CA LEU A 45 1.12 5.69 4.48
C LEU A 45 0.89 6.73 3.37
N ASP A 46 0.87 8.03 3.71
CA ASP A 46 0.86 9.10 2.71
C ASP A 46 2.06 9.01 1.76
N PHE A 47 3.27 8.84 2.31
CA PHE A 47 4.46 8.64 1.50
C PHE A 47 4.37 7.39 0.61
N TYR A 48 3.95 6.27 1.16
CA TYR A 48 3.83 4.99 0.46
C TYR A 48 2.86 5.06 -0.72
N ASN A 49 1.72 5.73 -0.55
CA ASN A 49 0.66 5.83 -1.55
C ASN A 49 0.92 6.92 -2.58
N CYS A 50 1.39 8.10 -2.15
CA CYS A 50 1.41 9.28 -3.01
C CYS A 50 2.78 9.54 -3.65
N ARG A 51 3.87 9.04 -3.05
CA ARG A 51 5.25 9.45 -3.42
C ARG A 51 6.19 8.30 -3.74
N ARG A 52 6.00 7.11 -3.17
CA ARG A 52 6.88 5.96 -3.37
C ARG A 52 6.59 5.28 -4.72
N PRO A 53 7.55 5.20 -5.65
CA PRO A 53 7.40 4.40 -6.86
C PRO A 53 7.49 2.90 -6.51
N HIS A 54 6.65 2.06 -7.13
CA HIS A 54 6.67 0.61 -6.92
C HIS A 54 7.01 -0.12 -8.20
N SER A 55 7.99 -1.01 -8.16
CA SER A 55 8.40 -1.80 -9.33
C SER A 55 7.29 -2.71 -9.87
N SER A 56 6.39 -3.19 -8.99
CA SER A 56 5.21 -3.95 -9.41
C SER A 56 4.12 -3.11 -10.09
N LEU A 57 4.28 -1.78 -10.11
CA LEU A 57 3.39 -0.81 -10.74
C LEU A 57 4.14 -0.02 -11.83
N ASP A 58 5.17 -0.62 -12.43
CA ASP A 58 6.00 0.01 -13.47
C ASP A 58 6.60 1.36 -13.05
N GLY A 59 6.94 1.50 -11.76
CA GLY A 59 7.48 2.73 -11.19
C GLY A 59 6.42 3.77 -10.81
N SER A 60 5.14 3.48 -11.00
CA SER A 60 4.03 4.33 -10.54
C SER A 60 3.81 4.20 -9.04
N THR A 61 3.17 5.20 -8.44
CA THR A 61 2.68 5.14 -7.07
C THR A 61 1.33 4.41 -7.00
N PRO A 62 0.91 3.88 -5.84
CA PRO A 62 -0.40 3.26 -5.68
C PRO A 62 -1.55 4.21 -6.02
N ASP A 63 -1.41 5.49 -5.66
CA ASP A 63 -2.40 6.52 -5.95
C ASP A 63 -2.54 6.73 -7.47
N GLN A 64 -1.42 6.80 -8.19
CA GLN A 64 -1.42 6.85 -9.65
C GLN A 64 -2.07 5.60 -10.25
N ALA A 65 -1.72 4.40 -9.78
CA ALA A 65 -2.26 3.16 -10.34
C ALA A 65 -3.77 2.99 -10.10
N TYR A 66 -4.31 3.52 -9.00
CA TYR A 66 -5.72 3.35 -8.63
C TYR A 66 -6.63 4.48 -9.12
N PHE A 67 -6.15 5.73 -9.09
CA PHE A 67 -6.96 6.91 -9.43
C PHE A 67 -6.69 7.45 -10.83
N THR A 68 -5.64 6.99 -11.53
CA THR A 68 -5.53 7.30 -12.96
C THR A 68 -6.58 6.49 -13.71
N PRO A 69 -7.51 7.14 -14.44
CA PRO A 69 -8.47 6.40 -15.26
C PRO A 69 -7.68 5.60 -16.29
N LEU A 70 -7.80 4.27 -16.22
CA LEU A 70 -7.36 3.41 -17.32
C LEU A 70 -8.09 3.90 -18.58
N PRO A 71 -7.40 4.04 -19.73
CA PRO A 71 -8.08 4.30 -20.99
C PRO A 71 -9.20 3.26 -21.12
N LEU A 72 -10.43 3.71 -21.38
CA LEU A 72 -11.53 2.83 -21.74
C LEU A 72 -11.00 1.87 -22.81
N ARG A 73 -10.84 0.60 -22.46
CA ARG A 73 -10.48 -0.45 -23.43
C ARG A 73 -11.60 -0.44 -24.45
N THR A 74 -11.36 0.20 -25.60
CA THR A 74 -12.24 0.08 -26.75
C THR A 74 -12.11 -1.36 -27.20
N ALA A 75 -13.12 -2.18 -26.90
CA ALA A 75 -13.23 -3.49 -27.50
C ALA A 75 -13.32 -3.29 -29.02
N ALA A 76 -12.37 -3.85 -29.75
CA ALA A 76 -12.39 -3.97 -31.20
C ALA A 76 -13.27 -5.15 -31.62
#